data_AF-A0A7U9T2D2-F1
#
_entry.id   AF-A0A7U9T2D2-F1
#
_cell.length_a   1.000
_cell.length_b   1.000
_cell.length_c   1.000
_cell.angle_alpha   90.00
_cell.angle_beta   90.00
_cell.angle_gamma   90.00
#
_symmetry.space_group_name_H-M   'P 1'
#
loop_
_entity.id
_entity.type
_entity.pdbx_description
1 polymer ?
#
loop_
_entity_poly.entity_id
_entity_poly.type
_entity_poly.pdbx_seq_one_letter_code
_entity_poly.pdbx_strand_id
1 'polypeptide(L)'
;MDLLFPVLNRLDRENILPPRITFFQIPAKIEPFCSGIRHPAIFLPQGVYTQDELYYIVRHEIAHLSRHDLILKAFAEAVCVIYWWNPLVYCLRNDIFRFIELSADRDISKNMDSIQIGDYTECLLKCAKECTPFTSYLQAGISESSAAFTKLRFSILLRDKSNEAGSISKFKNFFAYFSGTCYFLFINIFSI
;
A
#
# COMPACT_ATOMS: atom_id res chain seq x y z
N MET A 1 3.08 24.55 -3.33
CA MET A 1 4.17 24.49 -2.31
C MET A 1 3.70 25.08 -0.98
N ASP A 2 2.88 26.13 -0.96
CA ASP A 2 2.51 26.85 0.28
C ASP A 2 1.71 26.03 1.31
N LEU A 3 0.89 25.06 0.88
CA LEU A 3 0.15 24.16 1.77
C LEU A 3 1.00 23.01 2.34
N LEU A 4 2.15 22.71 1.74
CA LEU A 4 2.96 21.55 2.11
C LEU A 4 3.77 21.84 3.38
N PHE A 5 4.33 23.04 3.51
CA PHE A 5 5.08 23.47 4.68
C PHE A 5 4.31 23.38 6.02
N PRO A 6 3.06 23.88 6.15
CA PRO A 6 2.29 23.74 7.39
C PRO A 6 1.93 22.29 7.72
N VAL A 7 1.69 21.45 6.71
CA VAL A 7 1.45 20.01 6.89
C VAL A 7 2.71 19.30 7.38
N LEU A 8 3.88 19.60 6.80
CA LEU A 8 5.15 19.04 7.26
C LEU A 8 5.46 19.43 8.70
N ASN A 9 5.26 20.71 9.07
CA ASN A 9 5.44 21.14 10.46
C ASN A 9 4.50 20.43 11.44
N ARG A 10 3.29 20.06 11.00
CA ARG A 10 2.37 19.24 11.80
C ARG A 10 2.92 17.83 11.98
N LEU A 11 3.36 17.19 10.90
CA LEU A 11 3.90 15.82 10.93
C LEU A 11 5.25 15.70 11.67
N ASP A 12 6.07 16.74 11.62
CA ASP A 12 7.34 16.85 12.36
C ASP A 12 7.08 16.91 13.87
N ARG A 13 6.11 17.73 14.29
CA ARG A 13 5.68 17.81 15.70
C ARG A 13 5.10 16.50 16.23
N GLU A 14 4.47 15.72 15.36
CA GLU A 14 3.96 14.39 15.69
C GLU A 14 5.07 13.31 15.67
N ASN A 15 6.31 13.68 15.33
CA ASN A 15 7.49 12.80 15.19
C ASN A 15 7.25 11.63 14.22
N ILE A 16 6.44 11.88 13.18
CA ILE A 16 6.08 10.89 12.16
C ILE A 16 7.04 10.97 10.97
N LEU A 17 7.68 12.13 10.74
CA LEU A 17 8.55 12.33 9.58
C LEU A 17 9.90 11.59 9.74
N PRO A 18 10.32 10.83 8.71
CA PRO A 18 11.66 10.28 8.69
C PRO A 18 12.70 11.39 8.43
N PRO A 19 13.95 11.23 8.93
CA PRO A 19 14.95 12.31 9.00
C PRO A 19 15.46 12.83 7.65
N ARG A 20 15.23 12.11 6.55
CA ARG A 20 15.63 12.54 5.19
C ARG A 20 14.58 12.10 4.19
N ILE A 21 13.63 12.98 3.87
CA ILE A 21 12.58 12.71 2.88
C ILE A 21 12.57 13.80 1.80
N THR A 22 12.39 13.38 0.55
CA THR A 22 12.29 14.32 -0.58
C THR A 22 10.87 14.31 -1.13
N PHE A 23 10.32 15.49 -1.41
CA PHE A 23 9.00 15.62 -2.01
C PHE A 23 9.12 16.02 -3.47
N PHE A 24 8.42 15.30 -4.34
CA PHE A 24 8.33 15.62 -5.76
C PHE A 24 6.88 15.84 -6.15
N GLN A 25 6.63 16.89 -6.95
CA GLN A 25 5.33 17.09 -7.58
C GLN A 25 5.38 16.60 -9.02
N ILE A 26 4.44 15.76 -9.41
CA ILE A 26 4.36 15.20 -10.76
C ILE A 26 3.12 15.79 -11.47
N PRO A 27 3.24 16.31 -12.71
CA PRO A 27 2.12 16.79 -13.52
C PRO A 27 1.33 15.63 -14.16
N ALA A 28 1.08 14.55 -13.41
CA ALA A 28 0.36 13.38 -13.88
C ALA A 28 -0.71 12.98 -12.86
N LYS A 29 -1.84 12.47 -13.34
CA LYS A 29 -2.95 11.95 -12.52
C LYS A 29 -2.66 10.56 -11.97
N ILE A 30 -1.52 10.40 -11.31
CA ILE A 30 -1.09 9.13 -10.71
C ILE A 30 -1.40 9.21 -9.22
N GLU A 31 -1.81 8.10 -8.62
CA GLU A 31 -2.01 8.05 -7.16
C GLU A 31 -0.71 8.47 -6.43
N PRO A 32 -0.81 9.18 -5.29
CA PRO A 32 0.33 9.44 -4.43
C PRO A 32 1.09 8.13 -4.16
N PHE A 33 2.41 8.18 -4.24
CA PHE A 33 3.22 7.00 -3.93
C PHE A 33 4.56 7.40 -3.34
N CYS A 34 5.10 6.53 -2.50
CA CYS A 34 6.45 6.61 -2.00
C CYS A 34 7.40 5.64 -2.72
N SER A 35 8.66 6.03 -2.85
CA SER A 35 9.73 5.20 -3.39
C SER A 35 11.06 5.48 -2.71
N GLY A 36 11.99 4.54 -2.82
CA GLY A 36 13.34 4.65 -2.26
C GLY A 36 13.46 4.07 -0.84
N ILE A 37 14.44 3.18 -0.66
CA ILE A 37 14.70 2.51 0.63
C ILE A 37 15.67 3.33 1.48
N ARG A 38 16.77 3.83 0.88
CA ARG A 38 17.81 4.63 1.58
C ARG A 38 17.55 6.13 1.53
N HIS A 39 16.85 6.59 0.51
CA HIS A 39 16.49 8.00 0.29
C HIS A 39 15.00 8.03 -0.05
N PRO A 40 14.11 7.99 0.95
CA PRO A 40 12.69 7.96 0.70
C PRO A 40 12.25 9.25 0.00
N ALA A 41 11.45 9.07 -1.04
CA ALA A 41 10.86 10.12 -1.85
C ALA A 41 9.36 9.91 -1.91
N ILE A 42 8.58 10.95 -1.63
CA ILE A 42 7.13 10.96 -1.78
C ILE A 42 6.80 11.75 -3.05
N PHE A 43 6.05 11.11 -3.93
CA PHE A 43 5.56 11.69 -5.16
C PHE A 43 4.10 12.04 -4.99
N LEU A 44 3.80 13.32 -5.16
CA LEU A 44 2.46 13.86 -5.09
C LEU A 44 2.02 14.30 -6.48
N PRO A 45 0.87 13.83 -6.99
CA PRO A 45 0.31 14.38 -8.21
C PRO A 45 -0.04 15.87 -8.03
N GLN A 46 0.02 16.64 -9.11
CA GLN A 46 -0.47 18.02 -9.11
C GLN A 46 -1.99 18.02 -9.02
N GLY A 47 -2.51 18.51 -7.89
CA GLY A 47 -3.93 18.59 -7.60
C GLY A 47 -4.24 19.67 -6.58
N VAL A 48 -5.53 20.02 -6.47
CA VAL A 48 -6.01 20.96 -5.45
C VAL A 48 -6.40 20.15 -4.22
N TYR A 49 -5.49 20.13 -3.26
CA TYR A 49 -5.69 19.48 -1.96
C TYR A 49 -5.99 20.52 -0.89
N THR A 50 -6.90 20.18 0.02
CA THR A 50 -7.00 20.92 1.29
C THR A 50 -5.82 20.55 2.20
N GLN A 51 -5.59 21.35 3.24
CA GLN A 51 -4.51 21.07 4.20
C GLN A 51 -4.70 19.72 4.92
N ASP A 52 -5.95 19.36 5.23
CA ASP A 52 -6.28 18.10 5.91
C ASP A 52 -6.23 16.91 4.93
N GLU A 53 -6.69 17.06 3.69
CA GLU A 53 -6.51 16.04 2.65
C GLU A 53 -5.03 15.72 2.44
N LEU A 54 -4.19 16.76 2.30
CA LEU A 54 -2.75 16.59 2.10
C LEU A 54 -2.09 15.93 3.32
N TYR A 55 -2.53 16.28 4.54
CA TYR A 55 -2.06 15.63 5.76
C TYR A 55 -2.38 14.13 5.78
N TYR A 56 -3.60 13.74 5.42
CA TYR A 56 -3.97 12.33 5.38
C TYR A 56 -3.18 11.55 4.32
N ILE A 57 -3.03 12.11 3.12
CA ILE A 57 -2.26 11.49 2.03
C ILE A 57 -0.81 11.29 2.45
N VAL A 58 -0.15 12.35 2.93
CA VAL A 58 1.27 12.28 3.29
C VAL A 58 1.49 11.34 4.47
N ARG A 59 0.60 11.34 5.47
CA ARG A 59 0.66 10.39 6.59
C ARG A 59 0.53 8.94 6.12
N HIS A 60 -0.35 8.66 5.14
CA HIS A 60 -0.49 7.33 4.53
C HIS A 60 0.79 6.88 3.85
N GLU A 61 1.40 7.74 3.04
CA GLU A 61 2.67 7.42 2.38
C GLU A 61 3.83 7.23 3.36
N ILE A 62 3.87 7.99 4.46
CA ILE A 62 4.88 7.79 5.50
C ILE A 62 4.68 6.45 6.22
N ALA A 63 3.44 6.00 6.43
CA ALA A 63 3.18 4.69 7.02
C ALA A 63 3.79 3.56 6.16
N HIS A 64 3.69 3.67 4.83
CA HIS A 64 4.33 2.74 3.90
C HIS A 64 5.85 2.73 4.00
N LEU A 65 6.46 3.92 4.13
CA LEU A 65 7.91 4.07 4.29
C LEU A 65 8.40 3.47 5.62
N SER A 66 7.73 3.78 6.73
CA SER A 66 8.08 3.28 8.06
C SER A 66 8.05 1.75 8.13
N ARG A 67 7.05 1.14 7.47
CA ARG A 67 6.86 -0.32 7.43
C ARG A 67 7.67 -1.03 6.33
N HIS A 68 8.46 -0.31 5.54
CA HIS A 68 9.24 -0.87 4.42
C HIS A 68 8.37 -1.65 3.43
N ASP A 69 7.14 -1.20 3.21
CA ASP A 69 6.16 -1.90 2.38
C ASP A 69 6.66 -2.09 0.93
N LEU A 70 7.55 -1.21 0.45
CA LEU A 70 8.22 -1.35 -0.84
C LEU A 70 9.04 -2.64 -0.95
N ILE A 71 9.72 -3.06 0.11
CA ILE A 71 10.51 -4.31 0.13
C ILE A 71 9.58 -5.50 0.06
N LEU A 72 8.45 -5.46 0.78
CA LEU A 72 7.47 -6.54 0.77
C LEU A 72 6.77 -6.64 -0.61
N LYS A 73 6.43 -5.50 -1.23
CA LYS A 73 5.90 -5.46 -2.61
C LYS A 73 6.92 -6.04 -3.61
N ALA A 74 8.19 -5.65 -3.51
CA ALA A 74 9.26 -6.17 -4.35
C ALA A 74 9.49 -7.69 -4.16
N PHE A 75 9.43 -8.17 -2.92
CA PHE A 75 9.53 -9.60 -2.61
C PHE A 75 8.38 -10.41 -3.24
N ALA A 76 7.15 -9.91 -3.14
CA ALA A 76 6.00 -10.57 -3.75
C ALA A 76 6.12 -10.65 -5.29
N GLU A 77 6.59 -9.58 -5.95
CA GLU A 77 6.85 -9.62 -7.39
C GLU A 77 8.01 -10.57 -7.75
N ALA A 78 9.07 -10.62 -6.94
CA ALA A 78 10.16 -11.59 -7.13
C ALA A 78 9.66 -13.04 -7.06
N VAL A 79 8.75 -13.35 -6.12
CA VAL A 79 8.07 -14.64 -6.06
C VAL A 79 7.25 -14.88 -7.33
N CYS A 80 6.51 -13.89 -7.84
CA CYS A 80 5.80 -14.04 -9.11
C CYS A 80 6.73 -14.34 -10.29
N VAL A 81 7.92 -13.73 -10.35
CA VAL A 81 8.90 -14.01 -11.42
C VAL A 81 9.44 -15.44 -11.32
N ILE A 82 9.77 -15.92 -10.12
CA ILE A 82 10.29 -17.28 -9.93
C ILE A 82 9.22 -18.33 -10.26
N TYR A 83 7.96 -18.07 -9.91
CA TYR A 83 6.83 -18.99 -10.09
C TYR A 83 5.85 -18.49 -11.15
N TRP A 84 6.37 -17.91 -12.23
CA TRP A 84 5.56 -17.27 -13.26
C TRP A 84 4.48 -18.19 -13.87
N TRP A 85 4.73 -19.51 -13.85
CA TRP A 85 3.82 -20.56 -14.34
C TRP A 85 2.68 -20.90 -13.36
N ASN A 86 2.77 -20.49 -12.09
CA ASN A 86 1.78 -20.83 -11.07
C ASN A 86 0.74 -19.69 -10.92
N PRO A 87 -0.52 -19.86 -11.35
CA PRO A 87 -1.54 -18.82 -11.23
C PRO A 87 -1.82 -18.40 -9.77
N LEU A 88 -1.57 -19.28 -8.79
CA LEU A 88 -1.84 -18.99 -7.37
C LEU A 88 -0.89 -17.94 -6.78
N VAL A 89 0.32 -17.78 -7.31
CA VAL A 89 1.25 -16.77 -6.76
C VAL A 89 0.79 -15.35 -7.07
N TYR A 90 0.06 -15.15 -8.17
CA TYR A 90 -0.55 -13.84 -8.48
C TYR A 90 -1.70 -13.50 -7.52
N CYS A 91 -2.50 -14.50 -7.10
CA CYS A 91 -3.51 -14.30 -6.07
C CYS A 91 -2.87 -13.92 -4.74
N LEU A 92 -1.79 -14.62 -4.33
CA LEU A 92 -1.06 -14.30 -3.12
C LEU A 92 -0.45 -12.90 -3.17
N ARG A 93 0.17 -12.52 -4.29
CA ARG A 93 0.69 -11.16 -4.49
C ARG A 93 -0.41 -10.12 -4.27
N ASN A 94 -1.58 -10.32 -4.86
CA ASN A 94 -2.71 -9.40 -4.70
C ASN A 94 -3.16 -9.33 -3.23
N ASP A 95 -3.20 -10.46 -2.52
CA ASP A 95 -3.54 -10.48 -1.09
C ASP A 95 -2.50 -9.77 -0.22
N ILE A 96 -1.20 -9.90 -0.53
CA ILE A 96 -0.13 -9.14 0.12
C ILE A 96 -0.34 -7.64 -0.09
N PHE A 97 -0.62 -7.23 -1.33
CA PHE A 97 -0.79 -5.82 -1.66
C PHE A 97 -2.02 -5.24 -0.95
N ARG A 98 -3.15 -5.96 -0.96
CA ARG A 98 -4.35 -5.59 -0.18
C ARG A 98 -4.05 -5.46 1.31
N PHE A 99 -3.31 -6.42 1.88
CA PHE A 99 -2.95 -6.40 3.29
C PHE A 99 -2.09 -5.18 3.66
N ILE A 100 -1.14 -4.82 2.80
CA ILE A 100 -0.29 -3.64 2.98
C ILE A 100 -1.14 -2.36 3.11
N GLU A 101 -2.04 -2.14 2.14
CA GLU A 101 -2.91 -0.96 2.09
C GLU A 101 -3.91 -0.94 3.26
N LEU A 102 -4.55 -2.07 3.59
CA LEU A 102 -5.47 -2.17 4.73
C LEU A 102 -4.78 -1.94 6.08
N SER A 103 -3.52 -2.37 6.21
CA SER A 103 -2.76 -2.12 7.42
C SER A 103 -2.36 -0.63 7.54
N ALA A 104 -2.08 0.05 6.43
CA ALA A 104 -1.84 1.50 6.44
C ALA A 104 -3.11 2.27 6.83
N ASP A 105 -4.27 1.93 6.25
CA ASP A 105 -5.58 2.47 6.63
C ASP A 105 -5.87 2.28 8.13
N ARG A 106 -5.54 1.10 8.65
CA ARG A 106 -5.70 0.77 10.08
C ARG A 106 -4.80 1.63 10.97
N ASP A 107 -3.55 1.86 10.57
CA ASP A 107 -2.62 2.65 11.36
C ASP A 107 -3.04 4.12 11.46
N ILE A 108 -3.59 4.68 10.38
CA ILE A 108 -4.12 6.05 10.36
C ILE A 108 -5.39 6.16 11.21
N SER A 109 -6.34 5.23 11.03
CA SER A 109 -7.63 5.25 11.73
C SER A 109 -7.54 4.95 13.23
N LYS A 110 -6.44 4.36 13.73
CA LYS A 110 -6.24 4.04 15.16
C LYS A 110 -6.49 5.24 16.07
N ASN A 111 -6.02 6.43 15.68
CA ASN A 111 -6.06 7.65 16.50
C ASN A 111 -7.08 8.69 15.98
N MET A 112 -8.04 8.27 15.14
CA MET A 112 -9.07 9.14 14.57
C MET A 112 -10.41 8.93 15.24
N ASP A 113 -11.16 10.04 15.37
CA ASP A 113 -12.59 10.00 15.69
C ASP A 113 -13.44 9.73 14.43
N SER A 114 -14.69 9.35 14.63
CA SER A 114 -15.70 9.06 13.61
C SER A 114 -15.80 10.15 12.52
N ILE A 115 -15.72 11.43 12.89
CA ILE A 115 -15.73 12.56 11.96
C ILE A 115 -14.47 12.55 11.08
N GLN A 116 -13.30 12.38 11.69
CA GLN A 116 -12.02 12.34 10.98
C GLN A 116 -11.91 11.12 10.07
N ILE A 117 -12.51 9.99 10.44
CA ILE A 117 -12.63 8.81 9.57
C ILE A 117 -13.48 9.17 8.35
N GLY A 118 -14.58 9.90 8.51
CA GLY A 118 -15.38 10.42 7.41
C GLY A 118 -14.56 11.26 6.44
N ASP A 119 -13.86 12.28 6.95
CA ASP A 119 -13.02 13.18 6.15
C ASP A 119 -11.90 12.41 5.41
N TYR A 120 -11.25 11.48 6.10
CA TYR A 120 -10.22 10.62 5.52
C TYR A 120 -10.78 9.78 4.36
N THR A 121 -11.96 9.20 4.57
CA THR A 121 -12.54 8.30 3.58
C THR A 121 -13.07 9.06 2.36
N GLU A 122 -13.56 10.28 2.54
CA GLU A 122 -13.88 11.20 1.44
C GLU A 122 -12.63 11.57 0.64
N CYS A 123 -11.52 11.88 1.32
CA CYS A 123 -10.22 12.14 0.70
C CYS A 123 -9.75 10.93 -0.15
N LEU A 124 -9.86 9.71 0.39
CA LEU A 124 -9.54 8.48 -0.36
C LEU A 124 -10.41 8.32 -1.61
N LEU A 125 -11.71 8.56 -1.49
CA LEU A 125 -12.65 8.44 -2.61
C LEU A 125 -12.35 9.49 -3.70
N LYS A 126 -12.00 10.72 -3.31
CA LYS A 126 -11.56 11.77 -4.23
C LYS A 126 -10.29 11.36 -4.96
N CYS A 127 -9.28 10.86 -4.23
CA CYS A 127 -8.03 10.38 -4.83
C CYS A 127 -8.28 9.23 -5.82
N ALA A 128 -9.10 8.24 -5.47
CA ALA A 128 -9.42 7.10 -6.35
C ALA A 128 -10.21 7.50 -7.61
N LYS A 129 -10.93 8.63 -7.59
CA LYS A 129 -11.64 9.18 -8.76
C LYS A 129 -10.72 9.98 -9.67
N GLU A 130 -9.82 10.76 -9.08
CA GLU A 130 -8.98 11.70 -9.82
C GLU A 130 -7.66 11.08 -10.30
N CYS A 131 -7.20 10.04 -9.63
CA CYS A 131 -5.90 9.41 -9.86
C CYS A 131 -6.06 7.99 -10.41
N THR A 132 -5.11 7.58 -11.24
CA THR A 132 -4.94 6.19 -11.67
C THR A 132 -3.86 5.52 -10.82
N PRO A 133 -4.09 4.30 -10.31
CA PRO A 133 -3.11 3.59 -9.51
C PRO A 133 -1.86 3.31 -10.33
N PHE A 134 -0.68 3.60 -9.77
CA PHE A 134 0.60 3.39 -10.48
C PHE A 134 0.78 1.94 -10.96
N THR A 135 0.25 0.97 -10.22
CA THR A 135 0.28 -0.46 -10.57
C THR A 135 -0.47 -0.78 -11.86
N SER A 136 -1.50 -0.01 -12.23
CA SER A 136 -2.25 -0.23 -13.47
C SER A 136 -1.44 0.02 -14.74
N TYR A 137 -0.39 0.85 -14.66
CA TYR A 137 0.56 1.04 -15.77
C TYR A 137 1.57 -0.12 -15.89
N LEU A 138 1.83 -0.85 -14.80
CA LEU A 138 2.84 -1.91 -14.74
C LEU A 138 2.23 -3.32 -14.88
N GLN A 139 0.94 -3.51 -14.55
CA GLN A 139 0.28 -4.82 -14.56
C GLN A 139 -0.65 -4.96 -15.77
N ALA A 140 -0.13 -5.52 -16.87
CA ALA A 140 -0.95 -6.04 -17.96
C ALA A 140 -1.60 -7.37 -17.52
N GLY A 141 -2.93 -7.38 -17.29
CA GLY A 141 -3.75 -8.59 -17.44
C GLY A 141 -4.47 -9.15 -16.21
N ILE A 142 -4.06 -8.86 -14.98
CA ILE A 142 -4.79 -9.32 -13.76
C ILE A 142 -4.80 -8.19 -12.73
N SER A 143 -5.49 -7.09 -13.04
CA SER A 143 -5.82 -6.09 -12.03
C SER A 143 -7.23 -6.35 -11.54
N GLU A 144 -7.39 -6.50 -10.22
CA GLU A 144 -8.69 -6.34 -9.59
C GLU A 144 -9.25 -4.95 -9.93
N SER A 145 -10.58 -4.84 -10.04
CA SER A 145 -11.24 -3.54 -10.21
C SER A 145 -10.88 -2.64 -9.03
N SER A 146 -10.15 -1.55 -9.29
CA SER A 146 -9.80 -0.53 -8.30
C SER A 146 -11.02 -0.12 -7.44
N ALA A 147 -12.20 -0.03 -8.08
CA ALA A 147 -13.45 0.29 -7.39
C ALA A 147 -13.91 -0.76 -6.36
N ALA A 148 -13.66 -2.05 -6.58
CA ALA A 148 -13.98 -3.10 -5.60
C ALA A 148 -13.09 -2.99 -4.36
N PHE A 149 -11.80 -2.69 -4.58
CA PHE A 149 -10.85 -2.52 -3.48
C PHE A 149 -11.12 -1.23 -2.68
N THR A 150 -11.45 -0.12 -3.33
CA THR A 150 -11.88 1.10 -2.63
C THR A 150 -13.11 0.85 -1.75
N LYS A 151 -14.10 0.10 -2.24
CA LYS A 151 -15.28 -0.29 -1.45
C LYS A 151 -14.90 -1.12 -0.22
N LEU A 152 -13.95 -2.04 -0.37
CA LEU A 152 -13.46 -2.86 0.75
C LEU A 152 -12.80 -1.98 1.83
N ARG A 153 -11.91 -1.06 1.43
CA ARG A 153 -11.26 -0.10 2.35
C ARG A 153 -12.31 0.71 3.11
N PHE A 154 -13.30 1.24 2.38
CA PHE A 154 -14.43 1.98 2.94
C PHE A 154 -15.19 1.16 3.99
N SER A 155 -15.53 -0.09 3.67
CA SER A 155 -16.26 -0.97 4.58
C SER A 155 -15.48 -1.31 5.84
N ILE A 156 -14.15 -1.43 5.75
CA ILE A 156 -13.30 -1.76 6.90
C ILE A 156 -13.11 -0.54 7.79
N LEU A 157 -12.93 0.65 7.21
CA LEU A 157 -12.77 1.90 7.94
C LEU A 157 -14.05 2.30 8.69
N LEU A 158 -15.22 2.04 8.12
CA LEU A 158 -16.52 2.31 8.75
C LEU A 158 -16.98 1.19 9.70
N ARG A 159 -16.30 0.04 9.72
CA ARG A 159 -16.63 -1.06 10.61
C ARG A 159 -15.95 -0.83 11.95
N ASP A 160 -16.74 -0.84 13.02
CA ASP A 160 -16.28 -0.59 14.38
C ASP A 160 -15.16 -1.55 14.81
N LYS A 161 -14.19 -1.04 15.60
CA LYS A 161 -12.86 -1.62 15.90
C LYS A 161 -12.88 -2.87 16.80
N SER A 162 -13.85 -3.77 16.65
CA SER A 162 -13.89 -5.02 17.41
C SER A 162 -13.41 -6.21 16.56
N ASN A 163 -12.23 -6.71 16.95
CA ASN A 163 -11.62 -8.00 16.60
C ASN A 163 -11.07 -8.21 15.19
N GLU A 164 -9.75 -8.11 15.01
CA GLU A 164 -9.03 -8.87 13.98
C GLU A 164 -7.61 -9.26 14.40
N ALA A 165 -7.49 -10.33 15.19
CA ALA A 165 -6.28 -11.14 15.30
C ALA A 165 -6.50 -12.41 14.44
N GLY A 166 -6.15 -12.36 13.16
CA GLY A 166 -6.40 -13.51 12.29
C GLY A 166 -5.99 -13.33 10.83
N SER A 167 -4.71 -13.12 10.55
CA SER A 167 -4.21 -13.23 9.16
C SER A 167 -2.80 -13.84 9.04
N ILE A 168 -1.98 -13.75 10.10
CA ILE A 168 -0.59 -14.26 10.09
C ILE A 168 -0.52 -15.80 9.99
N SER A 169 -1.55 -16.54 10.43
CA SER A 169 -1.56 -18.02 10.39
C SER A 169 -1.71 -18.59 8.98
N LYS A 170 -2.38 -17.89 8.05
CA LYS A 170 -2.53 -18.34 6.66
C LYS A 170 -1.20 -18.26 5.89
N PHE A 171 -0.37 -17.27 6.22
CA PHE A 171 0.92 -17.05 5.55
C PHE A 171 1.98 -18.11 5.91
N LYS A 172 1.98 -18.60 7.16
CA LYS A 172 2.89 -19.67 7.60
C LYS A 172 2.64 -20.99 6.85
N ASN A 173 1.38 -21.34 6.61
CA ASN A 173 1.01 -22.57 5.91
C ASN A 173 1.39 -22.52 4.42
N PHE A 174 1.43 -21.33 3.81
CA PHE A 174 1.86 -21.15 2.43
C PHE A 174 3.36 -21.42 2.25
N PHE A 175 4.22 -20.85 3.11
CA PHE A 175 5.67 -21.08 3.05
C PHE A 175 6.07 -22.54 3.26
N ALA A 176 5.33 -23.29 4.09
CA ALA A 176 5.54 -24.72 4.28
C ALA A 176 5.20 -25.56 3.03
N TYR A 177 4.18 -25.15 2.26
CA TYR A 177 3.81 -25.81 1.00
C TYR A 177 4.82 -25.52 -0.13
N PHE A 178 5.46 -24.36 -0.05
CA PHE A 178 6.41 -23.87 -1.04
C PHE A 178 7.75 -24.61 -0.99
N SER A 179 8.28 -24.91 0.21
CA SER A 179 9.54 -25.68 0.32
C SER A 179 9.43 -27.08 -0.27
N GLY A 180 8.27 -27.74 -0.11
CA GLY A 180 8.03 -29.09 -0.63
C GLY A 180 7.92 -29.17 -2.16
N THR A 181 7.27 -28.18 -2.78
CA THR A 181 7.05 -28.18 -4.25
C THR A 181 8.29 -27.79 -5.04
N CYS A 182 9.15 -26.93 -4.49
CA CYS A 182 10.41 -26.53 -5.12
C CYS A 182 11.44 -27.65 -5.13
N TYR A 183 11.53 -28.41 -4.03
CA TYR A 183 12.39 -29.58 -3.94
C TYR A 183 11.99 -30.66 -4.96
N PHE A 184 10.67 -30.88 -5.14
CA PHE A 184 10.16 -31.88 -6.06
C PHE A 184 10.41 -31.54 -7.54
N LEU A 185 10.25 -30.26 -7.91
CA LEU A 185 10.55 -29.79 -9.27
C LEU A 185 12.07 -29.73 -9.54
N PHE A 186 12.88 -29.35 -8.55
CA PHE A 186 14.34 -29.35 -8.68
C PHE A 186 14.89 -30.77 -8.93
N ILE A 187 14.37 -31.78 -8.22
CA ILE A 187 14.76 -33.19 -8.45
C ILE A 187 14.35 -33.67 -9.83
N ASN A 188 13.13 -33.37 -10.28
CA ASN A 188 12.63 -33.86 -11.57
C ASN A 188 13.29 -33.20 -12.78
N ILE A 189 13.77 -31.96 -12.65
CA ILE A 189 14.49 -31.26 -13.73
C ILE A 189 15.97 -31.68 -13.81
N PHE A 190 16.61 -32.02 -12.67
CA PHE A 190 18.02 -32.43 -12.63
C PHE A 190 18.25 -33.96 -12.62
N SER A 191 17.19 -34.77 -12.70
CA SER A 191 17.28 -36.24 -12.82
C SER A 191 16.93 -36.77 -14.23
N ILE A 192 16.94 -35.90 -15.24
CA ILE A 192 16.89 -36.24 -16.68
C ILE A 192 18.25 -35.91 -17.28
#